data_AF-A0A933BZC3-F1
#
_entry.id   AF-A0A933BZC3-F1
#
_cell.length_a   1.000
_cell.length_b   1.000
_cell.length_c   1.000
_cell.angle_alpha   90.00
_cell.angle_beta   90.00
_cell.angle_gamma   90.00
#
_symmetry.space_group_name_H-M   'P 1'
#
loop_
_entity.id
_entity.type
_entity.pdbx_description
1 polymer ?
#
loop_
_entity_poly.entity_id
_entity_poly.type
_entity_poly.pdbx_seq_one_letter_code
_entity_poly.pdbx_strand_id
1 'polypeptide(L)'
;EVTAELLERRLERAGLRWARAEVWQEPIPLLVLLGAGPADVTPGGTAVLLRSLVREAILYFEPGEVADARRALASRWLLESRTPEGLAGRIAEQLARSGTAEGVLEYGAALARVELGAVANLLAELELAIPLAVELSP
;
A
#
# COMPACT_ATOMS: atom_id res chain seq x y z
N GLU A 1 -2.58 -2.68 -2.12
CA GLU A 1 -3.35 -1.86 -1.15
C GLU A 1 -3.15 -2.28 0.31
N VAL A 2 -3.44 -3.52 0.73
CA VAL A 2 -3.23 -3.95 2.14
C VAL A 2 -1.77 -3.74 2.60
N THR A 3 -0.80 -4.16 1.78
CA THR A 3 0.63 -3.94 2.06
C THR A 3 0.97 -2.46 2.18
N ALA A 4 0.38 -1.61 1.33
CA ALA A 4 0.59 -0.17 1.35
C ALA A 4 0.06 0.45 2.65
N GLU A 5 -1.18 0.14 3.03
CA GLU A 5 -1.80 0.58 4.29
C GLU A 5 -0.98 0.17 5.53
N LEU A 6 -0.40 -1.02 5.52
CA LEU A 6 0.48 -1.49 6.59
C LEU A 6 1.80 -0.72 6.65
N LEU A 7 2.42 -0.46 5.49
CA LEU A 7 3.65 0.32 5.39
C LEU A 7 3.42 1.78 5.79
N GLU A 8 2.30 2.40 5.41
CA GLU A 8 1.93 3.76 5.83
C GLU A 8 1.84 3.88 7.36
N ARG A 9 1.17 2.94 8.03
CA ARG A 9 1.09 2.94 9.50
C ARG A 9 2.47 2.81 10.16
N ARG A 10 3.38 2.06 9.53
CA ARG A 10 4.77 1.91 10.02
C ARG A 10 5.58 3.18 9.79
N LEU A 11 5.44 3.83 8.63
CA LEU A 11 6.03 5.12 8.33
C LEU A 11 5.55 6.20 9.32
N GLU A 12 4.24 6.22 9.61
CA GLU A 12 3.66 7.13 10.60
C GLU A 12 4.27 6.89 11.99
N ARG A 13 4.35 5.63 12.44
CA ARG A 13 5.01 5.26 13.72
C ARG A 13 6.50 5.65 13.75
N ALA A 14 7.17 5.63 12.60
CA ALA A 14 8.56 6.07 12.45
C ALA A 14 8.71 7.61 12.35
N GLY A 15 7.62 8.38 12.51
CA GLY A 15 7.61 9.84 12.46
C GLY A 15 7.46 10.43 11.05
N LEU A 16 7.28 9.60 10.03
CA LEU A 16 7.09 10.00 8.63
C LEU A 16 5.61 10.14 8.28
N ARG A 17 4.85 10.88 9.10
CA ARG A 17 3.39 11.03 8.99
C ARG A 17 2.87 11.65 7.68
N TRP A 18 3.74 12.28 6.90
CA TRP A 18 3.38 12.87 5.61
C TRP A 18 3.72 11.96 4.42
N ALA A 19 4.43 10.86 4.67
CA ALA A 19 4.74 9.87 3.65
C ALA A 19 3.53 8.96 3.47
N ARG A 20 3.05 8.89 2.23
CA ARG A 20 2.09 7.88 1.76
C ARG A 20 2.85 6.81 1.01
N ALA A 21 2.38 5.58 1.10
CA ALA A 21 2.96 4.46 0.40
C ALA A 21 1.98 3.99 -0.67
N GLU A 22 2.49 3.79 -1.88
CA GLU A 22 1.77 3.09 -2.92
C GLU A 22 2.58 1.88 -3.35
N VAL A 23 1.88 0.80 -3.68
CA VAL A 23 2.50 -0.41 -4.22
C VAL A 23 1.99 -0.61 -5.62
N TRP A 24 2.89 -0.43 -6.59
CA TRP A 24 2.60 -0.59 -8.01
C TRP A 24 3.06 -1.97 -8.46
N GLN A 25 2.29 -2.60 -9.35
CA GLN A 25 2.45 -3.99 -9.76
C GLN A 25 2.73 -4.08 -11.26
N GLU A 26 3.94 -3.72 -11.73
CA GLU A 26 4.33 -3.86 -13.16
C GLU A 26 5.85 -3.93 -13.39
N PRO A 27 6.35 -4.75 -14.32
CA PRO A 27 6.51 -6.22 -14.17
C PRO A 27 7.26 -6.66 -12.90
N ILE A 28 7.83 -5.71 -12.15
CA ILE A 28 8.46 -5.91 -10.85
C ILE A 28 7.70 -5.02 -9.85
N PRO A 29 7.32 -5.52 -8.67
CA PRO A 29 6.65 -4.69 -7.67
C PRO A 29 7.50 -3.46 -7.30
N LEU A 30 6.87 -2.28 -7.27
CA LEU A 30 7.52 -1.04 -6.87
C LEU A 30 6.82 -0.47 -5.64
N LEU A 31 7.62 -0.06 -4.66
CA LEU A 31 7.18 0.74 -3.53
C LEU A 31 7.44 2.21 -3.86
N VAL A 32 6.36 2.97 -4.02
CA VAL A 32 6.42 4.42 -4.25
C VAL A 32 6.10 5.10 -2.93
N LEU A 33 6.97 6.01 -2.49
CA LEU A 33 6.66 6.91 -1.39
C LEU A 33 6.25 8.28 -1.96
N LEU A 34 5.09 8.76 -1.56
CA LEU A 34 4.59 10.09 -1.93
C LEU A 34 4.63 11.01 -0.71
N GLY A 35 5.10 12.25 -0.89
CA GLY A 35 5.21 13.24 0.18
C GLY A 35 6.66 13.60 0.50
N ALA A 36 6.86 14.67 1.28
CA ALA A 36 8.19 15.14 1.63
C ALA A 36 8.94 14.06 2.43
N GLY A 37 10.03 13.56 1.88
CA GLY A 37 11.03 12.83 2.64
C GLY A 37 11.46 13.67 3.85
N PRO A 38 11.93 13.04 4.94
CA PRO A 38 12.54 13.80 6.03
C PRO A 38 13.60 14.74 5.42
N ALA A 39 13.49 16.04 5.71
CA ALA A 39 14.20 17.12 5.02
C ALA A 39 15.75 17.00 5.01
N ASP A 40 16.28 16.01 5.71
CA ASP A 40 17.70 15.77 5.96
C ASP A 40 18.22 14.42 5.39
N VAL A 41 17.40 13.68 4.63
CA VAL A 41 17.79 12.34 4.16
C VAL A 41 18.11 12.35 2.66
N THR A 42 19.35 12.01 2.33
CA THR A 42 19.78 11.82 0.94
C THR A 42 19.02 10.64 0.29
N PRO A 43 18.86 10.59 -1.05
CA PRO A 43 18.20 9.47 -1.72
C PRO A 43 18.75 8.08 -1.32
N GLY A 44 20.07 7.99 -1.08
CA GLY A 44 20.71 6.77 -0.56
C GLY A 44 20.31 6.43 0.88
N GLY A 45 20.15 7.43 1.76
CA GLY A 45 19.65 7.24 3.11
C GLY A 45 18.18 6.79 3.14
N THR A 46 17.35 7.31 2.23
CA THR A 46 15.94 6.93 2.11
C THR A 46 15.81 5.47 1.67
N ALA A 47 16.62 5.02 0.71
CA ALA A 47 16.63 3.63 0.27
C ALA A 47 17.05 2.65 1.39
N VAL A 48 18.06 3.02 2.21
CA VAL A 48 18.48 2.21 3.36
C VAL A 48 17.37 2.15 4.42
N LEU A 49 16.75 3.28 4.75
CA LEU A 49 15.64 3.35 5.70
C LEU A 49 14.47 2.49 5.24
N LEU A 50 14.08 2.62 3.96
CA LEU A 50 13.01 1.83 3.35
C LEU A 50 13.28 0.33 3.40
N ARG A 51 14.51 -0.09 3.07
CA ARG A 51 14.89 -1.50 3.14
C ARG A 51 14.82 -2.02 4.58
N SER A 52 15.26 -1.24 5.56
CA SER A 52 15.14 -1.60 6.98
C SER A 52 13.68 -1.72 7.41
N LEU A 53 12.82 -0.77 7.03
CA LEU A 53 11.39 -0.79 7.35
C LEU A 53 10.67 -1.99 6.71
N VAL A 54 10.98 -2.31 5.45
CA VAL A 54 10.40 -3.48 4.75
C VAL A 54 10.89 -4.78 5.40
N ARG A 55 12.18 -4.88 5.75
CA ARG A 55 12.70 -6.05 6.47
C ARG A 55 12.03 -6.25 7.83
N GLU A 56 11.89 -5.18 8.60
CA GLU A 56 11.17 -5.23 9.88
C GLU A 56 9.70 -5.65 9.66
N ALA A 57 9.04 -5.10 8.64
CA ALA A 57 7.68 -5.46 8.28
C ALA A 57 7.55 -6.96 7.94
N ILE A 58 8.49 -7.54 7.18
CA ILE A 58 8.51 -8.97 6.86
C ILE A 58 8.63 -9.83 8.13
N LEU A 59 9.48 -9.42 9.07
CA LEU A 59 9.78 -10.19 10.27
C LEU A 59 8.71 -10.09 11.36
N TYR A 60 8.01 -8.95 11.44
CA TYR A 60 7.20 -8.61 12.60
C TYR A 60 5.73 -8.34 12.31
N PHE A 61 5.26 -8.45 11.07
CA PHE A 61 3.82 -8.35 10.82
C PHE A 61 3.07 -9.56 11.39
N GLU A 62 2.03 -9.24 12.15
CA GLU A 62 1.14 -10.23 12.72
C GLU A 62 -0.15 -10.36 11.89
N PRO A 63 -0.82 -11.53 11.91
CA PRO A 63 -2.11 -11.71 11.23
C PRO A 63 -3.17 -10.69 11.66
N GLY A 64 -3.11 -10.22 12.92
CA GLY A 64 -3.99 -9.18 13.46
C GLY A 64 -3.83 -7.84 12.73
N GLU A 65 -2.59 -7.42 12.45
CA GLU A 65 -2.32 -6.17 11.73
C GLU A 65 -2.87 -6.24 10.29
N VAL A 66 -2.74 -7.38 9.61
CA VAL A 66 -3.33 -7.60 8.28
C VAL A 66 -4.86 -7.54 8.34
N ALA A 67 -5.47 -8.15 9.35
CA ALA A 67 -6.93 -8.07 9.54
C ALA A 67 -7.41 -6.64 9.80
N ASP A 68 -6.67 -5.85 10.59
CA ASP A 68 -6.98 -4.45 10.85
C ASP A 68 -6.77 -3.56 9.61
N ALA A 69 -5.74 -3.82 8.81
CA ALA A 69 -5.52 -3.12 7.54
C ALA A 69 -6.65 -3.39 6.54
N ARG A 70 -7.06 -4.66 6.39
CA ARG A 70 -8.22 -5.03 5.56
C ARG A 70 -9.50 -4.35 6.03
N ARG A 71 -9.77 -4.36 7.34
CA ARG A 71 -10.96 -3.70 7.91
C ARG A 71 -10.96 -2.20 7.64
N ALA A 72 -9.83 -1.52 7.85
CA ALA A 72 -9.73 -0.09 7.58
C ALA A 72 -9.95 0.26 6.10
N LEU A 73 -9.37 -0.52 5.17
CA LEU A 73 -9.59 -0.35 3.74
C LEU A 73 -11.06 -0.59 3.36
N ALA A 74 -11.67 -1.66 3.87
CA ALA A 74 -13.08 -1.96 3.63
C ALA A 74 -13.99 -0.84 4.18
N SER A 75 -13.74 -0.35 5.39
CA SER A 75 -14.51 0.74 5.99
C SER A 75 -14.37 2.04 5.18
N ARG A 76 -13.15 2.39 4.74
CA ARG A 76 -12.90 3.55 3.90
C ARG A 76 -13.63 3.45 2.57
N TRP A 77 -13.56 2.29 1.93
CA TRP A 77 -14.22 2.01 0.66
C TRP A 77 -15.75 2.11 0.76
N LEU A 78 -16.34 1.57 1.84
CA LEU A 78 -17.78 1.69 2.12
C LEU A 78 -18.19 3.14 2.40
N LEU A 79 -17.38 3.88 3.16
CA LEU A 79 -17.66 5.29 3.46
C LEU A 79 -17.64 6.16 2.20
N GLU A 80 -16.70 5.92 1.29
CA GLU A 80 -16.62 6.66 0.04
C GLU A 80 -17.74 6.27 -0.92
N SER A 81 -18.14 4.99 -0.95
CA SER A 81 -19.21 4.47 -1.81
C SER A 81 -20.63 4.78 -1.31
N ARG A 82 -20.79 5.52 -0.20
CA ARG A 82 -22.12 5.80 0.41
C ARG A 82 -23.00 6.76 -0.40
N THR A 83 -22.42 7.47 -1.36
CA THR A 83 -23.11 8.41 -2.24
C THR A 83 -23.14 7.86 -3.67
N PRO A 84 -24.15 8.20 -4.49
CA PRO A 84 -24.17 7.80 -5.90
C PRO A 84 -22.88 8.21 -6.64
N GLU A 85 -22.38 9.41 -6.39
CA GLU A 85 -21.15 9.94 -6.99
C GLU A 85 -19.92 9.15 -6.55
N GLY A 86 -19.82 8.85 -5.25
CA GLY A 86 -18.71 8.06 -4.71
C GLY A 86 -18.72 6.63 -5.22
N LEU A 87 -19.88 5.98 -5.29
CA LEU A 87 -20.03 4.65 -5.88
C LEU A 87 -19.67 4.65 -7.36
N ALA A 88 -20.15 5.62 -8.13
CA ALA A 88 -19.81 5.76 -9.55
C ALA A 88 -18.30 5.96 -9.73
N GLY A 89 -17.66 6.74 -8.86
CA GLY A 89 -16.20 6.90 -8.85
C GLY A 89 -15.45 5.59 -8.61
N ARG A 90 -15.89 4.76 -7.65
CA ARG A 90 -15.28 3.44 -7.40
C ARG A 90 -15.51 2.46 -8.56
N ILE A 91 -16.69 2.46 -9.18
CA ILE A 91 -16.95 1.66 -10.39
C ILE A 91 -16.02 2.10 -11.52
N ALA A 92 -15.88 3.40 -11.76
CA ALA A 92 -14.99 3.92 -12.80
C ALA A 92 -13.52 3.56 -12.54
N GLU A 93 -13.05 3.68 -11.29
CA GLU A 93 -11.70 3.28 -10.88
C GLU A 93 -11.45 1.78 -11.14
N GLN A 94 -12.37 0.92 -10.72
CA GLN A 94 -12.20 -0.52 -10.93
C GLN A 94 -12.33 -0.90 -12.40
N LEU A 95 -13.25 -0.28 -13.15
CA LEU A 95 -13.36 -0.47 -14.60
C LEU A 95 -12.04 -0.11 -15.31
N ALA A 96 -11.36 0.96 -14.88
CA ALA A 96 -10.07 1.35 -15.43
C ALA A 96 -8.95 0.33 -15.10
N ARG A 97 -9.04 -0.36 -13.97
CA ARG A 97 -8.03 -1.34 -13.51
C ARG A 97 -8.28 -2.75 -14.04
N SER A 98 -9.49 -3.28 -13.90
CA SER A 98 -9.85 -4.66 -14.25
C SER A 98 -10.43 -4.80 -15.66
N GLY A 99 -10.79 -3.68 -16.30
CA GLY A 99 -11.50 -3.69 -17.58
C GLY A 99 -12.98 -4.07 -17.46
N THR A 100 -13.50 -4.30 -16.25
CA THR A 100 -14.89 -4.73 -16.03
C THR A 100 -15.57 -3.94 -14.91
N ALA A 101 -16.87 -3.70 -15.02
CA ALA A 101 -17.65 -3.07 -13.95
C ALA A 101 -17.83 -4.01 -12.73
N GLU A 102 -17.72 -5.33 -12.94
CA GLU A 102 -17.74 -6.33 -11.88
C GLU A 102 -16.50 -6.27 -10.97
N GLY A 103 -15.44 -5.57 -11.39
CA GLY A 103 -14.21 -5.37 -10.62
C GLY A 103 -14.45 -4.81 -9.22
N VAL A 104 -15.55 -4.09 -8.99
CA VAL A 104 -15.96 -3.63 -7.66
C VAL A 104 -16.30 -4.79 -6.72
N LEU A 105 -17.08 -5.77 -7.17
CA LEU A 105 -17.45 -6.93 -6.37
C LEU A 105 -16.25 -7.84 -6.14
N GLU A 106 -15.43 -8.01 -7.19
CA GLU A 106 -14.19 -8.77 -7.14
C GLU A 106 -13.20 -8.17 -6.14
N TYR A 107 -13.05 -6.84 -6.13
CA TYR A 107 -12.19 -6.13 -5.20
C TYR A 107 -12.60 -6.41 -3.74
N GLY A 108 -13.88 -6.29 -3.41
CA GLY A 108 -14.37 -6.56 -2.05
C GLY A 108 -14.10 -8.00 -1.61
N ALA A 109 -14.34 -8.97 -2.50
CA ALA A 109 -14.07 -10.38 -2.24
C ALA A 109 -12.56 -10.68 -2.12
N ALA A 110 -11.73 -10.07 -2.96
CA ALA A 110 -10.29 -10.21 -2.93
C ALA A 110 -9.69 -9.61 -1.64
N LEU A 111 -10.13 -8.41 -1.25
CA LEU A 111 -9.71 -7.73 -0.03
C LEU A 111 -9.95 -8.62 1.19
N ALA A 112 -11.12 -9.27 1.28
CA ALA A 112 -11.48 -10.17 2.38
C ALA A 112 -10.63 -11.46 2.44
N ARG A 113 -9.91 -11.80 1.37
CA ARG A 113 -9.07 -13.00 1.27
C ARG A 113 -7.57 -12.74 1.43
N VAL A 114 -7.15 -11.49 1.58
CA VAL A 114 -5.72 -11.19 1.76
C VAL A 114 -5.22 -11.76 3.09
N GLU A 115 -4.21 -12.62 3.00
CA GLU A 115 -3.56 -13.28 4.14
C GLU A 115 -2.15 -12.73 4.38
N LEU A 116 -1.63 -12.96 5.58
CA LEU A 116 -0.27 -12.55 5.95
C LEU A 116 0.79 -13.12 4.99
N GLY A 117 0.66 -14.36 4.55
CA GLY A 117 1.59 -14.97 3.60
C GLY A 117 1.66 -14.22 2.27
N ALA A 118 0.52 -13.77 1.73
CA ALA A 118 0.48 -12.98 0.51
C ALA A 118 1.13 -11.60 0.70
N VAL A 119 0.92 -10.96 1.85
CA VAL A 119 1.57 -9.69 2.20
C VAL A 119 3.08 -9.87 2.34
N ALA A 120 3.52 -10.91 3.04
CA ALA A 120 4.94 -11.20 3.27
C ALA A 120 5.68 -11.50 1.95
N ASN A 121 5.06 -12.27 1.05
CA ASN A 121 5.63 -12.54 -0.28
C ASN A 121 5.82 -11.25 -1.08
N LEU A 122 4.80 -10.38 -1.11
CA LEU A 122 4.89 -9.10 -1.80
C LEU A 122 5.95 -8.18 -1.18
N LEU A 123 6.08 -8.16 0.15
CA LEU A 123 7.14 -7.39 0.81
C LEU A 123 8.54 -7.93 0.48
N ALA A 124 8.70 -9.25 0.39
CA ALA A 124 9.97 -9.85 -0.01
C ALA A 124 10.33 -9.51 -1.46
N GLU A 125 9.35 -9.52 -2.37
CA GLU A 125 9.53 -9.05 -3.75
C GLU A 125 9.91 -7.56 -3.80
N LEU A 126 9.24 -6.73 -3.00
CA LEU A 126 9.57 -5.31 -2.87
C LEU A 126 10.98 -5.11 -2.30
N GLU A 127 11.40 -5.86 -1.28
CA GLU A 127 12.74 -5.75 -0.69
C GLU A 127 13.84 -5.91 -1.74
N LEU A 128 13.67 -6.91 -2.61
CA LEU A 128 14.60 -7.19 -3.72
C LEU A 128 14.57 -6.08 -4.79
N ALA A 129 13.43 -5.41 -4.94
CA ALA A 129 13.21 -4.31 -5.89
C ALA A 129 13.59 -2.91 -5.36
N ILE A 130 13.99 -2.77 -4.08
CA ILE A 130 14.48 -1.50 -3.50
C ILE A 130 15.96 -1.27 -3.87
N PRO A 131 16.25 -0.95 -5.14
CA PRO A 131 17.12 0.19 -5.45
C PRO A 131 16.36 1.32 -6.19
N LEU A 132 15.07 1.15 -6.45
CA LEU A 132 14.23 1.98 -7.33
C LEU A 132 13.12 2.75 -6.57
N ALA A 133 13.36 3.14 -5.31
CA ALA A 133 12.45 4.06 -4.63
C ALA A 133 12.59 5.44 -5.27
N VAL A 134 11.76 5.70 -6.30
CA VAL A 134 11.68 6.99 -6.97
C VAL A 134 11.02 7.95 -6.00
N GLU A 135 11.81 8.85 -5.41
CA GLU A 135 11.30 10.03 -4.76
C GLU A 135 10.74 10.95 -5.85
N LEU A 136 9.42 10.93 -6.03
CA LEU A 136 8.74 11.98 -6.79
C LEU A 136 8.55 13.16 -5.83
N SER A 137 9.60 13.95 -5.65
CA SER A 137 9.44 15.29 -5.10
C SER A 137 8.56 16.12 -6.06
N PRO A 138 7.63 16.94 -5.55
CA PRO A 138 6.92 17.92 -6.37
C PRO A 138 7.89 18.96 -6.98
#